data_AF-A0A358JWX7-F1
#
_entry.id   AF-A0A358JWX7-F1
#
_cell.length_a   1.000
_cell.length_b   1.000
_cell.length_c   1.000
_cell.angle_alpha   90.00
_cell.angle_beta   90.00
_cell.angle_gamma   90.00
#
_symmetry.space_group_name_H-M   'P 1'
#
loop_
_entity.id
_entity.type
_entity.pdbx_description
1 polymer ?
#
loop_
_entity_poly.entity_id
_entity_poly.type
_entity_poly.pdbx_seq_one_letter_code
_entity_poly.pdbx_strand_id
1 'polypeptide(L)' 'MLRIFCVAIPVLVLLLPLFMDASVVWILNILLTSLGTIFGYINYKYRKDKLWLGVLIVNGILFLYYVYATINFFV' A
#
# COMPACT_ATOMS: atom_id res chain seq x y z
N MET A 1 1.16 6.22 -16.65
CA MET A 1 2.03 5.48 -15.72
C MET A 1 1.56 5.54 -14.26
N LEU A 2 1.48 6.72 -13.60
CA LEU A 2 1.07 6.85 -12.18
C LEU A 2 -0.22 6.13 -11.77
N ARG A 3 -1.21 6.06 -12.67
CA ARG A 3 -2.48 5.34 -12.45
C ARG A 3 -2.30 3.84 -12.22
N ILE A 4 -1.43 3.21 -13.01
CA ILE A 4 -1.20 1.76 -12.96
C ILE A 4 -0.50 1.41 -11.66
N PHE A 5 0.50 2.20 -11.25
CA PHE A 5 1.19 2.01 -9.97
C PHE A 5 0.23 2.12 -8.77
N CYS A 6 -0.70 3.08 -8.75
CA CYS A 6 -1.66 3.22 -7.64
C CYS A 6 -2.53 1.97 -7.42
N VAL A 7 -2.87 1.23 -8.49
CA VAL A 7 -3.73 0.05 -8.43
C VAL A 7 -2.90 -1.23 -8.30
N ALA A 8 -1.73 -1.29 -8.94
CA ALA A 8 -0.85 -2.45 -8.88
C ALA A 8 -0.24 -2.62 -7.49
N ILE A 9 0.06 -1.54 -6.77
CA ILE A 9 0.65 -1.57 -5.43
C ILE A 9 -0.21 -2.36 -4.43
N PRO A 10 -1.51 -2.05 -4.21
CA PRO A 10 -2.32 -2.80 -3.25
C PRO A 10 -2.50 -4.28 -3.67
N VAL A 11 -2.55 -4.57 -4.97
CA VAL A 11 -2.60 -5.95 -5.48
C VAL A 11 -1.31 -6.69 -5.16
N LEU A 12 -0.15 -6.08 -5.43
CA LEU A 12 1.16 -6.66 -5.16
C LEU A 12 1.36 -6.91 -3.65
N VAL A 13 0.94 -5.95 -2.83
CA VAL A 13 1.00 -6.02 -1.37
C VAL A 13 0.19 -7.18 -0.79
N LEU A 14 -0.95 -7.50 -1.40
CA LEU A 14 -1.78 -8.65 -1.00
C LEU A 14 -1.19 -10.00 -1.46
N LEU A 15 -0.44 -10.00 -2.56
CA LEU A 15 0.15 -11.22 -3.13
C LEU A 15 1.53 -11.57 -2.54
N LEU A 16 2.33 -10.57 -2.17
CA LEU A 16 3.67 -10.75 -1.58
C LEU A 16 3.75 -11.74 -0.41
N PRO A 17 2.79 -11.76 0.54
CA PRO A 17 2.77 -12.74 1.62
C PRO A 17 2.71 -14.21 1.17
N LEU A 18 2.29 -14.49 -0.07
CA LEU A 18 2.21 -15.87 -0.60
C LEU A 18 3.57 -16.40 -1.09
N PHE A 19 4.57 -15.54 -1.30
CA PHE A 19 5.81 -15.90 -1.98
C PHE A 19 7.07 -15.69 -1.13
N MET A 20 6.96 -15.03 0.03
CA MET A 20 8.11 -14.57 0.81
C MET A 20 7.85 -14.70 2.32
N ASP A 21 8.94 -14.79 3.09
CA ASP A 21 8.88 -14.87 4.55
C ASP A 21 8.29 -13.61 5.19
N ALA A 22 7.54 -13.81 6.27
CA ALA A 22 6.73 -12.78 6.92
C ALA A 22 7.53 -11.51 7.30
N SER A 23 8.75 -11.68 7.81
CA SER A 23 9.61 -10.57 8.24
C SER A 23 10.03 -9.65 7.09
N VAL A 24 10.36 -10.22 5.93
CA VAL A 24 10.75 -9.47 4.73
C VAL A 24 9.53 -8.84 4.07
N VAL A 25 8.41 -9.59 4.02
CA VAL A 25 7.15 -9.14 3.43
C VAL A 25 6.62 -7.89 4.09
N TRP A 26 6.63 -7.81 5.42
CA TRP A 26 6.02 -6.67 6.09
C TRP A 26 6.79 -5.37 5.85
N ILE A 27 8.13 -5.41 5.89
CA ILE A 27 8.97 -4.24 5.59
C ILE A 27 8.73 -3.79 4.14
N LEU A 28 8.72 -4.74 3.20
CA LEU A 28 8.44 -4.44 1.79
C LEU A 28 7.05 -3.84 1.61
N ASN A 29 6.05 -4.39 2.31
CA ASN A 29 4.67 -3.93 2.22
C ASN A 29 4.48 -2.55 2.84
N ILE A 30 5.22 -2.19 3.90
CA ILE A 30 5.25 -0.82 4.42
C ILE A 30 5.80 0.17 3.37
N LEU A 31 6.91 -0.19 2.71
CA LEU A 31 7.50 0.64 1.64
C LEU A 31 6.56 0.79 0.43
N LEU A 32 5.93 -0.32 0.02
CA LEU A 32 5.00 -0.31 -1.10
C LEU A 32 3.74 0.48 -0.79
N THR A 33 3.10 0.25 0.36
CA THR A 33 1.88 0.97 0.75
C THR A 33 2.12 2.46 1.00
N SER A 34 3.29 2.85 1.50
CA SER A 34 3.67 4.28 1.59
C SER A 34 3.82 4.92 0.21
N LEU A 35 4.51 4.27 -0.74
CA LEU A 35 4.55 4.71 -2.14
C LEU A 35 3.15 4.76 -2.77
N GLY A 36 2.30 3.76 -2.51
CA GLY A 36 0.92 3.70 -3.00
C GLY A 36 0.06 4.83 -2.47
N THR A 37 0.25 5.21 -1.20
CA THR A 37 -0.44 6.33 -0.57
C THR A 37 0.01 7.66 -1.17
N ILE A 38 1.32 7.86 -1.38
CA ILE A 38 1.86 9.07 -2.01
C ILE A 38 1.35 9.22 -3.44
N PHE A 39 1.43 8.16 -4.26
CA PHE A 39 0.94 8.19 -5.63
C PHE A 39 -0.58 8.34 -5.69
N GLY A 40 -1.32 7.71 -4.77
CA GLY A 40 -2.76 7.87 -4.63
C GLY A 40 -3.14 9.32 -4.31
N TYR A 41 -2.40 9.97 -3.43
CA TYR A 41 -2.63 11.37 -3.02
C TYR A 41 -2.37 12.32 -4.19
N ILE A 42 -1.26 12.12 -4.88
CA ILE A 42 -0.91 12.86 -6.10
C ILE A 42 -2.04 12.70 -7.14
N ASN A 43 -2.46 11.48 -7.46
CA ASN A 43 -3.52 11.23 -8.43
C ASN A 43 -4.87 11.85 -8.02
N TYR A 44 -5.24 11.75 -6.74
CA TYR A 44 -6.46 12.36 -6.22
C TYR A 44 -6.40 13.89 -6.32
N LYS A 45 -5.26 14.51 -5.96
CA LYS A 45 -5.06 15.97 -6.07
C LYS A 45 -5.23 16.47 -7.51
N TYR A 46 -4.68 15.74 -8.49
CA TYR A 46 -4.74 16.14 -9.90
C TYR A 46 -6.09 15.87 -10.58
N ARG A 47 -6.83 14.82 -10.18
CA ARG A 47 -8.05 14.40 -10.89
C ARG A 47 -9.36 14.56 -10.12
N LYS A 48 -9.31 14.59 -8.78
CA LYS A 48 -10.46 14.66 -7.86
C LYS A 48 -11.54 13.58 -8.13
N ASP A 49 -11.13 12.43 -8.66
CA ASP A 49 -12.04 11.31 -8.93
C ASP A 49 -12.27 10.48 -7.65
N LYS A 50 -13.51 10.03 -7.44
CA LYS A 50 -13.90 9.19 -6.30
C LYS A 50 -13.16 7.84 -6.29
N LEU A 51 -12.79 7.35 -7.48
CA LEU A 51 -12.05 6.09 -7.63
C LEU A 51 -10.64 6.19 -6.99
N TRP A 52 -9.93 7.31 -7.20
CA TRP A 52 -8.58 7.51 -6.62
C TRP A 52 -8.63 7.76 -5.12
N LEU A 53 -9.72 8.34 -4.61
CA LEU A 53 -9.95 8.44 -3.17
C LEU A 53 -10.12 7.06 -2.53
N GLY A 54 -10.87 6.17 -3.17
CA GLY A 54 -11.00 4.77 -2.72
C GLY A 54 -9.65 4.06 -2.69
N VAL A 55 -8.85 4.18 -3.75
CA VAL A 55 -7.50 3.57 -3.83
C VAL A 55 -6.57 4.14 -2.75
N LEU A 56 -6.65 5.43 -2.45
CA LEU A 56 -5.88 6.06 -1.38
C LEU A 56 -6.28 5.51 0.00
N ILE A 57 -7.57 5.39 0.28
CA ILE A 57 -8.08 4.83 1.54
C ILE A 57 -7.59 3.39 1.71
N VAL A 58 -7.69 2.56 0.66
CA VAL A 58 -7.22 1.17 0.70
C VAL A 58 -5.72 1.10 1.00
N ASN A 59 -4.89 1.90 0.31
CA ASN A 59 -3.45 1.94 0.59
C ASN A 59 -3.15 2.42 2.01
N GLY A 60 -3.90 3.41 2.53
CA GLY A 60 -3.75 3.89 3.91
C GLY A 60 -4.11 2.84 4.96
N ILE A 61 -5.20 2.08 4.75
CA ILE A 61 -5.58 0.98 5.64
C ILE A 61 -4.53 -0.13 5.62
N LEU A 62 -4.07 -0.53 4.42
CA LEU A 62 -3.01 -1.53 4.29
C LEU A 62 -1.72 -1.06 4.97
N PHE A 63 -1.34 0.20 4.81
CA PHE A 63 -0.17 0.76 5.49
C PHE A 63 -0.27 0.62 7.02
N LEU A 64 -1.39 1.03 7.62
CA LEU A 64 -1.62 0.89 9.06
C LEU A 64 -1.58 -0.57 9.51
N TYR A 65 -2.18 -1.48 8.74
CA TYR A 65 -2.15 -2.91 9.02
C TYR A 65 -0.72 -3.46 9.05
N TYR A 66 0.11 -3.15 8.04
CA TYR A 66 1.47 -3.67 7.98
C TYR A 66 2.40 -3.04 9.02
N VAL A 67 2.19 -1.76 9.37
CA VAL A 67 2.87 -1.13 10.52
C VAL A 67 2.52 -1.87 11.81
N TYR A 68 1.25 -2.13 12.06
CA TYR A 68 0.81 -2.89 13.23
C TYR A 68 1.37 -4.31 13.26
N ALA A 69 1.32 -5.03 12.13
CA ALA A 69 1.87 -6.39 12.01
C ALA A 69 3.38 -6.41 12.26
N THR A 70 4.11 -5.41 11.76
CA THR A 70 5.55 -5.27 11.99
C THR A 70 5.85 -5.04 13.46
N ILE A 71 5.12 -4.13 14.13
CA ILE A 71 5.30 -3.88 15.57
C ILE A 71 5.09 -5.17 16.37
N ASN A 72 4.01 -5.92 16.12
CA ASN A 72 3.74 -7.17 16.85
C ASN A 72 4.73 -8.29 16.57
N PHE A 73 5.51 -8.22 15.49
CA PHE A 73 6.54 -9.22 15.25
C PHE A 73 7.82 -8.96 16.04
N PHE A 74 8.14 -7.69 16.27
CA PHE A 74 9.35 -7.28 16.98
C PHE A 74 9.15 -7.13 18.50
N VAL A 75 7.89 -7.13 18.98
CA VAL A 75 7.49 -7.15 20.39
C VAL A 75 7.23 -8.57 20.83
#